data_AF-A0A7S3W005-F1
#
_entry.id   AF-A0A7S3W005-F1
#
_cell.length_a   1.000
_cell.length_b   1.000
_cell.length_c   1.000
_cell.angle_alpha   90.00
_cell.angle_beta   90.00
_cell.angle_gamma   90.00
#
_symmetry.space_group_name_H-M   'P 1'
#
loop_
_entity.id
_entity.type
_entity.pdbx_description
1 polymer ?
#
loop_
_entity_poly.entity_id
_entity_poly.type
_entity_poly.pdbx_seq_one_letter_code
_entity_poly.pdbx_strand_id
1 'polypeptide(L)'
;GHEAKGHLSPLAWTLLVIYFLQVGAEEAQPVLPPVESFEVSSGLLKKRGGTKTKPAPRADDGACTTTAELFRRFVRFYATAFDWRNEAICARLGRRGAPDLTLPLHIIVKDDGSTAVGPSIENPFEDGSNLGDCMSASSLARLHEELARAYELASKEDASLTALLEPWAPPAEGEEKEEDDKEN
;
A
#
# COMPACT_ATOMS: atom_id res chain seq x y z
N GLY A 1 -1.77 17.04 -19.03
CA GLY A 1 -1.72 16.30 -17.75
C GLY A 1 -1.24 14.91 -18.07
N HIS A 2 -0.11 14.49 -17.49
CA HIS A 2 0.42 13.15 -17.67
C HIS A 2 -0.46 12.20 -16.84
N GLU A 3 -1.36 11.48 -17.49
CA GLU A 3 -2.12 10.42 -16.85
C GLU A 3 -1.11 9.36 -16.41
N ALA A 4 -0.97 9.17 -15.10
CA ALA A 4 0.04 8.31 -14.50
C ALA A 4 -0.31 6.84 -14.75
N LYS A 5 -0.08 6.35 -15.96
CA LYS A 5 -0.38 4.97 -16.36
C LYS A 5 0.28 3.99 -15.37
N GLY A 6 -0.53 3.06 -14.86
CA GLY A 6 -0.10 2.00 -13.97
C GLY A 6 0.07 2.35 -12.48
N HIS A 7 -0.44 3.50 -12.01
CA HIS A 7 -0.42 3.79 -10.58
C HIS A 7 -1.67 3.24 -9.88
N LEU A 8 -1.55 2.97 -8.57
CA LEU A 8 -2.69 2.53 -7.76
C LEU A 8 -3.80 3.59 -7.78
N SER A 9 -5.04 3.13 -7.93
CA SER A 9 -6.22 4.00 -7.86
C SER A 9 -6.41 4.57 -6.44
N PRO A 10 -7.16 5.68 -6.27
CA PRO A 10 -7.49 6.20 -4.95
C PRO A 10 -8.20 5.17 -4.05
N LEU A 11 -9.00 4.28 -4.63
CA LEU A 11 -9.64 3.18 -3.91
C LEU A 11 -8.61 2.18 -3.38
N ALA A 12 -7.64 1.79 -4.21
CA ALA A 12 -6.56 0.89 -3.78
C ALA A 12 -5.78 1.50 -2.59
N TRP A 13 -5.40 2.78 -2.68
CA TRP A 13 -4.76 3.50 -1.56
C TRP A 13 -5.62 3.55 -0.29
N THR A 14 -6.93 3.74 -0.44
CA THR A 14 -7.85 3.70 0.70
C THR A 14 -7.86 2.32 1.37
N LEU A 15 -7.82 1.24 0.59
CA LEU A 15 -7.76 -0.12 1.13
C LEU A 15 -6.43 -0.41 1.82
N LEU A 16 -5.31 0.11 1.31
CA LEU A 16 -4.02 0.04 2.01
C LEU A 16 -4.12 0.68 3.41
N VAL A 17 -4.74 1.86 3.51
CA VAL A 17 -4.91 2.56 4.80
C VAL A 17 -5.84 1.77 5.73
N ILE A 18 -7.01 1.33 5.24
CA ILE A 18 -7.96 0.54 6.03
C ILE A 18 -7.29 -0.73 6.56
N TYR A 19 -6.61 -1.48 5.69
CA TYR A 19 -5.93 -2.70 6.07
C TYR A 19 -4.81 -2.46 7.08
N PHE A 20 -3.99 -1.41 6.88
CA PHE A 20 -2.99 -1.00 7.87
C PHE A 20 -3.63 -0.70 9.24
N LEU A 21 -4.77 0.00 9.28
CA LEU A 21 -5.46 0.27 10.55
C LEU A 21 -6.07 -0.99 11.20
N GLN A 22 -6.28 -2.06 10.42
CA GLN A 22 -6.74 -3.36 10.91
C GLN A 22 -5.59 -4.25 11.43
N VAL A 23 -4.39 -4.20 10.83
CA VAL A 23 -3.32 -5.18 11.12
C VAL A 23 -1.96 -4.58 11.51
N GLY A 24 -1.69 -3.33 11.15
CA GLY A 24 -0.36 -2.70 11.17
C GLY A 24 -0.02 -1.96 12.47
N ALA A 25 -0.87 -2.06 13.48
CA ALA A 25 -0.60 -1.53 14.81
C ALA A 25 0.00 -2.64 15.71
N GLU A 26 1.15 -3.23 15.35
CA GLU A 26 1.70 -4.42 16.04
C GLU A 26 1.88 -4.23 17.58
N GLU A 27 2.01 -2.99 18.05
CA GLU A 27 2.15 -2.66 19.48
C GLU A 27 0.85 -2.15 20.14
N ALA A 28 -0.26 -2.01 19.40
CA ALA A 28 -1.52 -1.48 19.89
C ALA A 28 -2.71 -2.31 19.42
N GLN A 29 -3.88 -2.11 20.03
CA GLN A 29 -5.10 -2.75 19.53
C GLN A 29 -5.39 -2.26 18.09
N PRO A 30 -5.93 -3.13 17.22
CA PRO A 30 -6.42 -2.73 15.90
C PRO A 30 -7.32 -1.50 16.00
N VAL A 31 -7.04 -0.48 15.18
CA VAL A 31 -7.82 0.76 15.17
C VAL A 31 -9.18 0.53 14.51
N LEU A 32 -9.21 -0.31 13.48
CA LEU A 32 -10.43 -0.69 12.77
C LEU A 32 -10.68 -2.19 12.87
N PRO A 33 -11.95 -2.63 13.01
CA PRO A 33 -12.28 -4.03 12.89
C PRO A 33 -12.32 -4.47 11.40
N PRO A 34 -12.27 -5.78 11.11
CA PRO A 34 -12.47 -6.31 9.76
C PRO A 34 -13.81 -5.85 9.14
N VAL A 35 -13.86 -5.59 7.84
CA VAL A 35 -15.10 -5.09 7.19
C VAL A 35 -16.24 -6.11 7.30
N GLU A 36 -15.95 -7.41 7.29
CA GLU A 36 -16.96 -8.46 7.43
C GLU A 36 -17.62 -8.50 8.82
N SER A 37 -17.03 -7.85 9.83
CA SER A 37 -17.59 -7.78 11.18
C SER A 37 -18.72 -6.76 11.34
N PHE A 38 -18.94 -5.88 10.36
CA PHE A 38 -20.02 -4.91 10.41
C PHE A 38 -21.36 -5.55 10.03
N GLU A 39 -22.32 -5.57 10.97
CA GLU A 39 -23.65 -6.15 10.76
C GLU A 39 -24.44 -5.48 9.61
N VAL A 40 -24.15 -4.22 9.30
CA VAL A 40 -24.80 -3.45 8.21
C VAL A 40 -24.32 -3.89 6.81
N SER A 41 -23.13 -4.50 6.71
CA SER A 41 -22.55 -4.96 5.45
C SER A 41 -23.12 -6.30 4.97
N SER A 42 -23.81 -7.03 5.84
CA SER A 42 -24.35 -8.38 5.57
C SER A 42 -25.48 -8.40 4.52
N GLY A 43 -26.07 -7.23 4.22
CA GLY A 43 -27.10 -7.07 3.18
C GLY A 43 -26.56 -6.72 1.77
N LEU A 44 -25.34 -6.19 1.67
CA LEU A 44 -24.71 -5.79 0.41
C LEU A 44 -23.60 -6.75 -0.03
N LEU A 45 -22.91 -7.38 0.91
CA LEU A 45 -21.94 -8.44 0.65
C LEU A 45 -22.67 -9.78 0.60
N LYS A 46 -22.62 -10.44 -0.56
CA LYS A 46 -23.29 -11.72 -0.81
C LYS A 46 -22.89 -12.72 0.28
N LYS A 47 -23.86 -13.09 1.11
CA LYS A 47 -23.74 -13.97 2.29
C LYS A 47 -22.86 -15.20 2.03
N ARG A 48 -21.62 -15.16 2.51
CA ARG A 48 -20.78 -16.35 2.75
C ARG A 48 -20.31 -16.30 4.20
N GLY A 49 -20.44 -17.43 4.90
CA GLY A 49 -20.45 -17.51 6.35
C GLY A 49 -19.17 -17.01 7.01
N GLY A 50 -19.22 -15.80 7.56
CA GLY A 50 -18.24 -15.30 8.51
C GLY A 50 -18.55 -15.79 9.92
N THR A 51 -17.55 -16.32 10.62
CA THR A 51 -17.59 -16.54 12.06
C THR A 51 -17.81 -15.21 12.78
N LYS A 52 -18.83 -15.13 13.64
CA LYS A 52 -19.15 -13.96 14.44
C LYS A 52 -17.98 -13.61 15.38
N THR A 53 -17.11 -12.69 14.99
CA THR A 53 -16.16 -12.04 15.88
C THR A 53 -16.89 -10.95 16.65
N LYS A 54 -16.72 -10.94 17.97
CA LYS A 54 -17.26 -9.86 18.82
C LYS A 54 -16.67 -8.53 18.33
N PRO A 55 -17.46 -7.44 18.28
CA PRO A 55 -16.92 -6.12 17.96
C PRO A 55 -15.76 -5.82 18.91
N ALA A 56 -14.69 -5.24 18.36
CA ALA A 56 -13.55 -4.81 19.16
C ALA A 56 -14.07 -3.97 20.34
N PRO A 57 -13.49 -4.13 21.55
CA PRO A 57 -13.80 -3.23 22.65
C PRO A 57 -13.62 -1.80 22.17
N ARG A 58 -14.52 -0.89 22.56
CA ARG A 58 -14.30 0.55 22.35
C ARG A 58 -12.91 0.87 22.88
N ALA A 59 -12.10 1.54 22.06
CA ALA A 59 -10.77 1.99 22.45
C ALA A 59 -10.88 2.65 23.82
N ASP A 60 -10.24 2.03 24.82
CA ASP A 60 -10.03 2.61 26.13
C ASP A 60 -9.28 3.93 25.94
N ASP A 61 -9.49 4.93 26.81
CA ASP A 61 -8.90 6.28 26.74
C ASP A 61 -7.36 6.31 26.96
N GLY A 62 -6.66 5.21 26.67
CA GLY A 62 -5.22 5.01 26.80
C GLY A 62 -4.46 5.39 25.54
N ALA A 63 -3.90 6.60 25.55
CA ALA A 63 -3.01 7.16 24.53
C ALA A 63 -3.59 7.20 23.11
N CYS A 64 -4.33 8.28 22.82
CA CYS A 64 -4.70 8.67 21.45
C CYS A 64 -3.45 8.74 20.56
N THR A 65 -3.24 7.72 19.73
CA THR A 65 -2.19 7.75 18.71
C THR A 65 -2.51 8.91 17.76
N THR A 66 -1.60 9.85 17.61
CA THR A 66 -1.82 11.02 16.75
C THR A 66 -1.84 10.60 15.28
N THR A 67 -2.48 11.40 14.42
CA THR A 67 -2.46 11.17 12.97
C THR A 67 -1.04 11.11 12.41
N ALA A 68 -0.12 11.93 12.93
CA ALA A 68 1.28 11.92 12.53
C ALA A 68 1.96 10.58 12.87
N GLU A 69 1.68 10.03 14.05
CA GLU A 69 2.22 8.74 14.47
C GLU A 69 1.62 7.58 13.66
N LEU A 70 0.31 7.61 13.37
CA LEU A 70 -0.33 6.65 12.48
C LEU A 70 0.29 6.69 11.08
N PHE A 71 0.55 7.89 10.56
CA PHE A 71 1.19 8.05 9.26
C PHE A 71 2.63 7.49 9.24
N ARG A 72 3.43 7.77 10.26
CA ARG A 72 4.78 7.19 10.42
C ARG A 72 4.76 5.67 10.42
N ARG A 73 3.82 5.08 11.16
CA ARG A 73 3.63 3.63 11.22
C ARG A 73 3.14 3.07 9.89
N PHE A 74 2.25 3.77 9.18
CA PHE A 74 1.77 3.38 7.85
C PHE A 74 2.92 3.26 6.85
N VAL A 75 3.76 4.30 6.74
CA VAL A 75 4.89 4.28 5.80
C VAL A 75 5.91 3.23 6.20
N ARG A 76 6.23 3.10 7.49
CA ARG A 76 7.13 2.04 8.00
C ARG A 76 6.60 0.64 7.68
N PHE A 77 5.31 0.39 7.92
CA PHE A 77 4.68 -0.89 7.68
C PHE A 77 4.87 -1.32 6.22
N TYR A 78 4.50 -0.46 5.27
CA TYR A 78 4.59 -0.78 3.85
C TYR A 78 6.01 -0.72 3.27
N ALA A 79 6.92 0.05 3.88
CA ALA A 79 8.31 0.11 3.45
C ALA A 79 9.16 -1.06 3.98
N THR A 80 8.85 -1.62 5.16
CA THR A 80 9.76 -2.54 5.87
C THR A 80 9.15 -3.83 6.38
N ALA A 81 7.83 -3.89 6.63
CA ALA A 81 7.20 -5.01 7.35
C ALA A 81 6.23 -5.84 6.49
N PHE A 82 5.55 -5.20 5.54
CA PHE A 82 4.59 -5.86 4.65
C PHE A 82 5.30 -6.61 3.53
N ASP A 83 5.05 -7.91 3.41
CA ASP A 83 5.60 -8.74 2.35
C ASP A 83 4.74 -8.62 1.09
N TRP A 84 5.07 -7.64 0.24
CA TRP A 84 4.38 -7.38 -1.03
C TRP A 84 4.30 -8.58 -1.98
N ARG A 85 5.20 -9.56 -1.83
CA ARG A 85 5.22 -10.75 -2.69
C ARG A 85 4.26 -11.82 -2.19
N ASN A 86 4.20 -12.02 -0.88
CA ASN A 86 3.51 -13.16 -0.28
C ASN A 86 2.25 -12.80 0.50
N GLU A 87 1.95 -11.53 0.73
CA GLU A 87 0.75 -11.08 1.43
C GLU A 87 -0.26 -10.40 0.52
N ALA A 88 -1.54 -10.52 0.89
CA ALA A 88 -2.62 -9.76 0.30
C ALA A 88 -3.17 -8.71 1.27
N ILE A 89 -3.50 -7.56 0.69
CA ILE A 89 -4.32 -6.55 1.36
C ILE A 89 -5.78 -6.99 1.24
N CYS A 90 -6.30 -7.54 2.33
CA CYS A 90 -7.67 -8.02 2.44
C CYS A 90 -8.41 -7.29 3.56
N ALA A 91 -9.02 -6.15 3.23
CA ALA A 91 -9.77 -5.34 4.19
C ALA A 91 -11.00 -6.07 4.77
N ARG A 92 -11.52 -7.06 4.03
CA ARG A 92 -12.63 -7.91 4.46
C ARG A 92 -12.27 -8.75 5.68
N LEU A 93 -11.14 -9.47 5.61
CA LEU A 93 -10.68 -10.36 6.68
C LEU A 93 -9.91 -9.63 7.78
N GLY A 94 -9.25 -8.49 7.45
CA GLY A 94 -8.52 -7.67 8.42
C GLY A 94 -7.44 -8.44 9.18
N ARG A 95 -6.72 -9.34 8.49
CA ARG A 95 -5.60 -10.13 9.04
C ARG A 95 -4.51 -10.31 8.01
N ARG A 96 -3.27 -10.45 8.46
CA ARG A 96 -2.12 -10.81 7.61
C ARG A 96 -2.28 -12.23 7.08
N GLY A 97 -1.93 -12.42 5.81
CA GLY A 97 -2.04 -13.71 5.15
C GLY A 97 -1.78 -13.62 3.65
N ALA A 98 -1.60 -14.80 3.05
CA ALA A 98 -1.39 -14.93 1.62
C ALA A 98 -2.65 -14.55 0.81
N PRO A 99 -2.49 -14.15 -0.46
CA PRO A 99 -3.61 -14.01 -1.38
C PRO A 99 -4.47 -15.28 -1.43
N ASP A 100 -5.78 -15.10 -1.49
CA ASP A 100 -6.69 -16.21 -1.78
C ASP A 100 -6.37 -16.74 -3.19
N LEU A 101 -6.48 -18.06 -3.38
CA LEU A 101 -6.19 -18.70 -4.67
C LEU A 101 -7.11 -18.23 -5.81
N THR A 102 -8.24 -17.60 -5.48
CA THR A 102 -9.15 -17.00 -6.46
C THR A 102 -8.79 -15.58 -6.86
N LEU A 103 -7.86 -14.92 -6.16
CA LEU A 103 -7.38 -13.58 -6.51
C LEU A 103 -6.31 -13.69 -7.62
N PRO A 104 -6.50 -13.06 -8.79
CA PRO A 104 -5.54 -13.11 -9.88
C PRO A 104 -4.16 -12.55 -9.47
N LEU A 105 -3.13 -13.37 -9.67
CA LEU A 105 -1.75 -12.98 -9.42
C LEU A 105 -1.24 -12.08 -10.54
N HIS A 106 -0.78 -10.89 -10.19
CA HIS A 106 -0.19 -9.97 -11.16
C HIS A 106 1.30 -10.25 -11.33
N ILE A 107 1.69 -10.87 -12.44
CA ILE A 107 3.08 -11.09 -12.81
C ILE A 107 3.53 -10.00 -13.78
N ILE A 108 4.51 -9.20 -13.35
CA ILE A 108 5.10 -8.11 -14.12
C ILE A 108 6.41 -8.60 -14.73
N VAL A 109 6.53 -8.53 -16.05
CA VAL A 109 7.77 -8.81 -16.78
C VAL A 109 8.54 -7.50 -16.94
N LYS A 110 9.82 -7.49 -16.55
CA LYS A 110 10.71 -6.34 -16.70
C LYS A 110 11.48 -6.40 -18.02
N ASP A 111 12.08 -5.28 -18.42
CA ASP A 111 12.85 -5.17 -19.67
C ASP A 111 14.06 -6.11 -19.73
N ASP A 112 14.62 -6.48 -18.58
CA ASP A 112 15.72 -7.45 -18.46
C ASP A 112 15.26 -8.92 -18.53
N GLY A 113 13.96 -9.17 -18.75
CA GLY A 113 13.35 -10.50 -18.78
C GLY A 113 13.10 -11.12 -17.41
N SER A 114 13.50 -10.46 -16.32
CA SER A 114 13.14 -10.89 -14.96
C SER A 114 11.66 -10.62 -14.68
N THR A 115 11.13 -11.27 -13.64
CA THR A 115 9.73 -11.10 -13.23
C THR A 115 9.63 -10.56 -11.81
N ALA A 116 8.60 -9.75 -11.58
CA ALA A 116 8.17 -9.29 -10.27
C ALA A 116 6.71 -9.65 -10.05
N VAL A 117 6.30 -9.73 -8.79
CA VAL A 117 4.91 -9.89 -8.41
C VAL A 117 4.38 -8.52 -8.04
N GLY A 118 3.33 -8.06 -8.72
CA GLY A 118 2.62 -6.84 -8.37
C GLY A 118 1.78 -7.01 -7.10
N PRO A 119 1.32 -5.91 -6.48
CA PRO A 119 0.54 -5.99 -5.26
C PRO A 119 -0.72 -6.84 -5.41
N SER A 120 -1.05 -7.57 -4.35
CA SER A 120 -2.31 -8.29 -4.22
C SER A 120 -3.27 -7.48 -3.35
N ILE A 121 -4.18 -6.73 -3.97
CA ILE A 121 -5.14 -5.85 -3.29
C ILE A 121 -6.56 -6.31 -3.62
N GLU A 122 -7.21 -7.02 -2.70
CA GLU A 122 -8.57 -7.53 -2.90
C GLU A 122 -9.58 -6.37 -2.96
N ASN A 123 -10.40 -6.33 -4.01
CA ASN A 123 -11.59 -5.50 -4.03
C ASN A 123 -12.67 -6.12 -3.13
N PRO A 124 -13.07 -5.48 -2.02
CA PRO A 124 -14.07 -6.08 -1.12
C PRO A 124 -15.48 -6.13 -1.71
N PHE A 125 -15.75 -5.46 -2.83
CA PHE A 125 -17.06 -5.42 -3.48
C PHE A 125 -17.17 -6.32 -4.70
N GLU A 126 -16.05 -6.83 -5.21
CA GLU A 126 -15.97 -7.65 -6.41
C GLU A 126 -15.02 -8.82 -6.20
N ASP A 127 -15.60 -10.01 -6.03
CA ASP A 127 -14.85 -11.24 -5.82
C ASP A 127 -13.86 -11.49 -6.97
N GLY A 128 -12.60 -11.80 -6.64
CA GLY A 128 -11.57 -12.11 -7.63
C GLY A 128 -11.03 -10.91 -8.40
N SER A 129 -11.31 -9.69 -7.96
CA SER A 129 -10.76 -8.45 -8.55
C SER A 129 -9.53 -7.98 -7.76
N ASN A 130 -8.36 -7.96 -8.40
CA ASN A 130 -7.11 -7.47 -7.82
C ASN A 130 -6.83 -6.04 -8.27
N LEU A 131 -7.00 -5.06 -7.38
CA LEU A 131 -6.80 -3.64 -7.69
C LEU A 131 -5.33 -3.23 -7.91
N GLY A 132 -4.38 -4.14 -7.67
CA GLY A 132 -2.96 -3.96 -7.96
C GLY A 132 -2.55 -4.46 -9.36
N ASP A 133 -3.49 -4.98 -10.16
CA ASP A 133 -3.23 -5.52 -11.50
C ASP A 133 -2.90 -4.44 -12.55
N CYS A 134 -3.08 -3.17 -12.22
CA CYS A 134 -2.79 -2.06 -13.13
C CYS A 134 -1.29 -1.73 -13.25
N MET A 135 -0.46 -2.19 -12.30
CA MET A 135 0.92 -1.71 -12.15
C MET A 135 1.92 -2.23 -13.20
N SER A 136 2.65 -1.33 -13.84
CA SER A 136 3.85 -1.68 -14.62
C SER A 136 5.09 -1.90 -13.75
N ALA A 137 6.17 -2.43 -14.33
CA ALA A 137 7.48 -2.53 -13.67
C ALA A 137 7.98 -1.18 -13.13
N SER A 138 7.85 -0.12 -13.92
CA SER A 138 8.26 1.23 -13.53
C SER A 138 7.42 1.80 -12.39
N SER A 139 6.09 1.60 -12.43
CA SER A 139 5.19 2.06 -11.36
C SER A 139 5.39 1.28 -10.05
N LEU A 140 5.72 -0.01 -10.13
CA LEU A 140 6.02 -0.84 -8.96
C LEU A 140 7.32 -0.41 -8.30
N ALA A 141 8.37 -0.20 -9.10
CA ALA A 141 9.63 0.37 -8.61
C ALA A 141 9.38 1.72 -7.92
N ARG A 142 8.61 2.61 -8.56
CA ARG A 142 8.24 3.91 -8.02
C ARG A 142 7.47 3.81 -6.70
N LEU A 143 6.52 2.89 -6.57
CA LEU A 143 5.79 2.66 -5.32
C LEU A 143 6.75 2.33 -4.17
N HIS A 144 7.69 1.40 -4.39
CA HIS A 144 8.67 1.03 -3.37
C HIS A 144 9.64 2.16 -3.05
N GLU A 145 10.13 2.87 -4.06
CA GLU A 145 11.01 4.04 -3.88
C GLU A 145 10.33 5.15 -3.06
N GLU A 146 9.07 5.47 -3.34
CA GLU A 146 8.34 6.52 -2.63
C GLU A 146 7.97 6.10 -1.20
N LEU A 147 7.64 4.83 -0.96
CA LEU A 147 7.43 4.33 0.40
C LEU A 147 8.72 4.36 1.23
N ALA A 148 9.86 4.00 0.63
CA ALA A 148 11.17 4.10 1.25
C ALA A 148 11.54 5.57 1.53
N ARG A 149 11.39 6.46 0.54
CA ARG A 149 11.62 7.91 0.71
C ARG A 149 10.77 8.49 1.83
N ALA A 150 9.48 8.14 1.86
CA ALA A 150 8.56 8.60 2.89
C ALA A 150 8.95 8.08 4.27
N TYR A 151 9.36 6.83 4.39
CA TYR A 151 9.84 6.25 5.65
C TYR A 151 11.13 6.92 6.15
N GLU A 152 12.10 7.15 5.28
CA GLU A 152 13.35 7.84 5.62
C GLU A 152 13.11 9.27 6.10
N LEU A 153 12.21 10.01 5.43
CA LEU A 153 11.81 11.34 5.89
C LEU A 153 11.06 11.27 7.22
N ALA A 154 10.09 10.37 7.35
CA ALA A 154 9.25 10.24 8.54
C ALA A 154 10.01 9.82 9.80
N SER A 155 11.20 9.21 9.63
CA SER A 155 12.10 8.78 10.71
C SER A 155 13.02 9.90 11.24
N LYS A 156 13.12 11.03 10.53
CA LYS A 156 13.91 12.19 10.95
C LYS A 156 13.10 13.13 11.85
N GLU A 157 13.72 13.69 12.87
CA GLU A 157 13.05 14.61 13.81
C GLU A 157 12.71 15.97 13.17
N ASP A 158 13.50 16.41 12.19
CA ASP A 158 13.42 17.72 11.53
C ASP A 158 12.75 17.68 10.16
N ALA A 159 12.25 16.52 9.72
CA ALA A 159 11.57 16.40 8.44
C ALA A 159 10.25 17.19 8.43
N SER A 160 10.05 17.97 7.36
CA SER A 160 8.81 18.71 7.15
C SER A 160 7.81 17.90 6.32
N LEU A 161 6.52 18.11 6.60
CA LEU A 161 5.43 17.60 5.77
C LEU A 161 5.54 18.15 4.33
N THR A 162 6.05 19.36 4.16
CA THR A 162 6.29 19.96 2.85
C THR A 162 7.25 19.11 2.02
N ALA A 163 8.40 18.72 2.57
CA ALA A 163 9.38 17.88 1.87
C ALA A 163 8.83 16.49 1.51
N LEU A 164 7.95 15.95 2.35
CA LEU A 164 7.26 14.69 2.05
C LEU A 164 6.31 14.82 0.84
N LEU A 165 5.60 15.94 0.77
CA LEU A 165 4.59 16.25 -0.25
C LEU A 165 5.15 16.93 -1.50
N GLU A 166 6.46 17.11 -1.60
CA GLU A 166 7.09 17.63 -2.82
C GLU A 166 6.71 16.74 -4.01
N PRO A 167 6.15 17.33 -5.09
CA PRO A 167 5.78 16.55 -6.27
C PRO A 167 7.00 15.85 -6.84
N TRP A 168 6.86 14.54 -7.07
CA TRP A 168 7.89 13.80 -7.79
C TRP A 168 7.98 14.29 -9.24
N ALA A 169 9.21 14.46 -9.74
CA ALA A 169 9.50 14.73 -11.14
C ALA A 169 10.47 13.66 -11.67
N PRO A 170 10.26 13.14 -12.90
CA PRO A 170 11.23 12.25 -13.53
C PRO A 170 12.57 12.97 -13.73
N PRO A 171 13.70 12.23 -13.67
CA PRO A 171 14.99 12.77 -14.09
C PRO A 171 14.87 13.34 -15.51
N ALA A 172 15.45 14.52 -15.75
CA ALA A 172 15.51 15.08 -17.09
C ALA A 172 16.33 14.12 -17.98
N GLU A 173 15.76 13.70 -19.10
CA GLU A 173 16.46 12.87 -20.07
C GLU A 173 17.54 13.73 -20.77
N GLY A 174 18.82 13.43 -20.55
CA GLY A 174 19.93 13.87 -21.40
C GLY A 174 20.58 15.23 -21.07
N GLU A 175 21.56 15.24 -20.15
CA GLU A 175 22.76 16.03 -20.39
C GLU A 175 23.71 15.13 -21.20
N GLU A 176 23.65 15.25 -22.52
CA GLU A 176 24.70 14.72 -23.40
C GLU A 176 26.02 15.34 -22.94
N LYS A 177 26.95 14.50 -22.48
CA LYS A 177 28.32 14.93 -22.21
C LYS A 177 28.91 15.41 -23.53
N GLU A 178 29.07 16.71 -23.70
CA GLU A 178 29.97 17.27 -24.71
C GLU A 178 31.38 16.70 -24.42
N GLU A 179 31.81 15.73 -25.22
CA GLU A 179 33.21 15.33 -25.33
C GLU A 179 33.98 16.51 -25.92
N ASP A 180 34.69 17.25 -25.06
CA ASP A 180 35.64 18.29 -25.43
C ASP A 180 36.87 17.59 -26.06
N ASP A 181 36.79 17.29 -27.36
CA ASP A 181 37.90 16.87 -28.20
C ASP A 181 38.90 18.02 -28.31
N LYS A 182 39.89 18.05 -27.41
CA LYS A 182 41.12 18.82 -27.61
C LYS A 182 42.20 17.90 -28.17
N GLU A 183 42.20 17.84 -29.50
CA GLU A 183 43.29 17.32 -30.31
C GLU A 183 44.59 18.11 -30.04
N ASN A 184 45.71 17.37 -30.04
CA ASN A 184 47.07 17.81 -29.76
C ASN A 184 47.88 17.89 -31.06
#